data_AF-A0A2D6X3A1-F1
#
_entry.id   AF-A0A2D6X3A1-F1
#
_cell.length_a   1.000
_cell.length_b   1.000
_cell.length_c   1.000
_cell.angle_alpha   90.00
_cell.angle_beta   90.00
_cell.angle_gamma   90.00
#
_symmetry.space_group_name_H-M   'P 1'
#
loop_
_entity.id
_entity.type
_entity.pdbx_description
1 polymer ?
#
loop_
_entity_poly.entity_id
_entity_poly.type
_entity_poly.pdbx_seq_one_letter_code
_entity_poly.pdbx_strand_id
1 'polypeptide(L)'
;MGTYVSNAQVTAHLPNRTFSASTSPSTTTIDSWIEEAEALLEGALQSAQISTPITSTQGVKIMRAWVSPAVVGMVRQSFASAGGDPNNNAGGDAIEKFNERLVDIMNRPQAYQQQLGAGAGTTASRQLRSYVTDNTDSKSISDGDFDPTFTTSTEF
;
A
#
# COMPACT_ATOMS: atom_id res chain seq x y z
N MET A 1 -2.15 -12.05 15.17
CA MET A 1 -2.54 -12.16 13.76
C MET A 1 -3.16 -10.85 13.35
N GLY A 2 -2.84 -10.35 12.15
CA GLY A 2 -3.35 -9.06 11.65
C GLY A 2 -4.88 -8.97 11.57
N THR A 3 -5.39 -7.77 11.80
CA THR A 3 -6.81 -7.38 11.80
C THR A 3 -7.34 -7.17 10.38
N TYR A 4 -6.55 -6.59 9.48
CA TYR A 4 -6.96 -6.21 8.12
C TYR A 4 -6.38 -7.12 7.04
N VAL A 5 -5.15 -7.61 7.26
CA VAL A 5 -4.38 -8.45 6.36
C VAL A 5 -4.05 -9.79 7.03
N SER A 6 -4.11 -10.87 6.26
CA SER A 6 -3.64 -12.18 6.71
C SER A 6 -2.38 -12.62 5.97
N ASN A 7 -1.63 -13.53 6.59
CA ASN A 7 -0.47 -14.18 5.98
C ASN A 7 -0.78 -14.73 4.58
N ALA A 8 -1.90 -15.43 4.45
CA ALA A 8 -2.34 -16.03 3.20
C ALA A 8 -2.54 -15.00 2.07
N GLN A 9 -2.95 -13.78 2.41
CA GLN A 9 -3.10 -12.69 1.44
C GLN A 9 -1.73 -12.16 1.00
N VAL A 10 -0.79 -11.99 1.93
CA VAL A 10 0.59 -11.58 1.63
C VAL A 10 1.28 -12.62 0.74
N THR A 11 1.16 -13.90 1.09
CA THR A 11 1.81 -14.98 0.33
C THR A 11 1.19 -15.20 -1.05
N ALA A 12 -0.10 -14.91 -1.23
CA ALA A 12 -0.74 -14.92 -2.55
C ALA A 12 -0.12 -13.90 -3.53
N HIS A 13 0.48 -12.81 -3.03
CA HIS A 13 1.21 -11.84 -3.85
C HIS A 13 2.64 -12.30 -4.21
N LEU A 14 3.06 -13.47 -3.71
CA LEU A 14 4.38 -14.05 -3.90
C LEU A 14 4.25 -15.52 -4.39
N PRO A 15 3.57 -15.77 -5.53
CA PRO A 15 3.17 -17.12 -5.96
C PRO A 15 4.34 -18.07 -6.22
N ASN A 16 5.54 -17.54 -6.47
CA ASN A 16 6.74 -18.34 -6.72
C ASN A 16 7.53 -18.67 -5.44
N ARG A 17 6.95 -18.43 -4.26
CA ARG A 17 7.60 -18.65 -2.97
C ARG A 17 6.68 -19.42 -2.03
N THR A 18 7.27 -20.38 -1.32
CA THR A 18 6.59 -21.12 -0.26
C THR A 18 7.09 -20.60 1.09
N PHE A 19 6.17 -20.39 2.02
CA PHE A 19 6.46 -19.91 3.37
C PHE A 19 5.99 -20.93 4.40
N SER A 20 6.81 -21.17 5.42
CA SER A 20 6.49 -22.03 6.56
C SER A 20 7.14 -21.50 7.83
N ALA A 21 6.96 -22.20 8.95
CA ALA A 21 7.67 -21.89 10.19
C ALA A 21 9.20 -22.03 10.07
N SER A 22 9.70 -22.77 9.07
CA SER A 22 11.13 -23.04 8.87
C SER A 22 11.75 -22.26 7.72
N THR A 23 10.99 -21.43 6.99
CA THR A 23 11.55 -20.58 5.93
C THR A 23 12.15 -19.30 6.51
N SER A 24 12.94 -18.59 5.71
CA SER A 24 13.48 -17.27 6.05
C SER A 24 13.09 -16.27 4.95
N PRO A 25 12.12 -15.37 5.21
CA PRO A 25 11.36 -15.18 6.45
C PRO A 25 10.35 -16.31 6.71
N SER A 26 10.04 -16.52 7.99
CA SER A 26 9.05 -17.52 8.43
C SER A 26 7.63 -16.94 8.36
N THR A 27 6.60 -17.79 8.42
CA THR A 27 5.21 -17.33 8.53
C THR A 27 4.99 -16.48 9.79
N THR A 28 5.64 -16.82 10.90
CA THR A 28 5.58 -16.03 12.15
C THR A 28 6.23 -14.67 12.00
N THR A 29 7.35 -14.59 11.27
CA THR A 29 8.01 -13.31 10.95
C THR A 29 7.09 -12.43 10.11
N ILE A 30 6.45 -13.00 9.08
CA ILE A 30 5.50 -12.28 8.24
C ILE A 30 4.31 -11.78 9.07
N ASP A 31 3.79 -12.60 9.99
CA ASP A 31 2.70 -12.17 10.88
C ASP A 31 3.11 -11.00 11.76
N SER A 32 4.34 -10.98 12.29
CA SER A 32 4.85 -9.84 13.06
C SER A 32 4.94 -8.55 12.22
N TRP A 33 5.38 -8.65 10.96
CA TRP A 33 5.43 -7.49 10.07
C TRP A 33 4.05 -6.96 9.71
N ILE A 34 3.05 -7.85 9.59
CA ILE A 34 1.66 -7.44 9.42
C ILE A 34 1.20 -6.66 10.66
N GLU A 35 1.42 -7.19 11.86
CA GLU A 35 1.03 -6.54 13.13
C GLU A 35 1.69 -5.18 13.30
N GLU A 36 2.99 -5.07 13.02
CA GLU A 36 3.74 -3.80 13.08
C GLU A 36 3.20 -2.78 12.07
N ALA A 37 2.99 -3.18 10.82
CA ALA A 37 2.46 -2.29 9.79
C ALA A 37 1.04 -1.81 10.11
N GLU A 38 0.18 -2.70 10.61
CA GLU A 38 -1.16 -2.32 11.05
C GLU A 38 -1.12 -1.37 12.25
N ALA A 39 -0.26 -1.63 13.23
CA ALA A 39 -0.10 -0.77 14.40
C ALA A 39 0.39 0.64 14.02
N LEU A 40 1.35 0.75 13.09
CA LEU A 40 1.82 2.04 12.58
C LEU A 40 0.70 2.82 11.87
N LEU A 41 -0.08 2.12 11.04
CA LEU A 41 -1.20 2.72 10.33
C LEU A 41 -2.31 3.18 11.29
N GLU A 42 -2.68 2.35 12.26
CA GLU A 42 -3.66 2.73 13.29
C GLU A 42 -3.15 3.87 14.17
N GLY A 43 -1.88 3.88 14.52
CA GLY A 43 -1.25 5.00 15.26
C GLY A 43 -1.32 6.31 14.49
N ALA A 44 -1.09 6.29 13.16
CA ALA A 44 -1.25 7.46 12.31
C ALA A 44 -2.71 7.93 12.23
N LEU A 45 -3.66 7.01 12.08
CA LEU A 45 -5.10 7.33 12.08
C LEU A 45 -5.56 7.92 13.41
N GLN A 46 -5.15 7.35 14.55
CA GLN A 46 -5.46 7.86 15.88
C GLN A 46 -4.88 9.25 16.11
N SER A 47 -3.63 9.48 15.70
CA SER A 47 -2.97 10.79 15.75
C SER A 47 -3.72 11.83 14.92
N ALA A 48 -4.34 11.40 13.83
CA ALA A 48 -5.17 12.22 12.94
C ALA A 48 -6.65 12.30 13.39
N GLN A 49 -6.98 11.85 14.62
CA GLN A 49 -8.32 11.82 15.20
C GLN A 49 -9.35 11.02 14.37
N ILE A 50 -8.89 9.98 13.66
CA ILE A 50 -9.74 9.03 12.94
C ILE A 50 -9.99 7.83 13.84
N SER A 51 -11.26 7.51 14.09
CA SER A 51 -11.65 6.38 14.92
C SER A 51 -11.11 5.07 14.36
N THR A 52 -10.40 4.33 15.20
CA THR A 52 -9.91 2.97 14.93
C THR A 52 -10.45 2.03 16.02
N PRO A 53 -10.62 0.73 15.75
CA PRO A 53 -10.33 0.05 14.48
C PRO A 53 -11.35 0.38 13.39
N ILE A 54 -10.92 0.30 12.13
CA ILE A 54 -11.79 0.52 10.97
C ILE A 54 -12.61 -0.75 10.72
N THR A 55 -13.91 -0.72 11.00
CA THR A 55 -14.79 -1.90 10.91
C THR A 55 -15.62 -1.95 9.63
N SER A 56 -15.68 -0.85 8.87
CA SER A 56 -16.46 -0.80 7.63
C SER A 56 -15.85 -1.72 6.57
N THR A 57 -16.69 -2.50 5.85
CA THR A 57 -16.20 -3.43 4.82
C THR A 57 -15.32 -2.75 3.77
N GLN A 58 -15.68 -1.53 3.37
CA GLN A 58 -14.90 -0.75 2.40
C GLN A 58 -13.59 -0.24 3.03
N GLY A 59 -13.64 0.26 4.26
CA GLY A 59 -12.45 0.71 4.98
C GLY A 59 -11.46 -0.44 5.19
N VAL A 60 -11.92 -1.62 5.61
CA VAL A 60 -11.07 -2.82 5.75
C VAL A 60 -10.38 -3.19 4.44
N LYS A 61 -11.07 -3.11 3.29
CA LYS A 61 -10.46 -3.35 1.98
C LYS A 61 -9.38 -2.32 1.65
N ILE A 62 -9.59 -1.06 2.00
CA ILE A 62 -8.64 0.03 1.78
C ILE A 62 -7.41 -0.15 2.68
N MET A 63 -7.62 -0.42 3.98
CA MET A 63 -6.55 -0.73 4.93
C MET A 63 -5.69 -1.90 4.43
N ARG A 64 -6.33 -2.97 3.95
CA ARG A 64 -5.64 -4.10 3.32
C ARG A 64 -4.81 -3.70 2.10
N ALA A 65 -5.34 -2.84 1.24
CA ALA A 65 -4.62 -2.36 0.06
C ALA A 65 -3.41 -1.47 0.40
N TRP A 66 -3.36 -0.91 1.62
CA TRP A 66 -2.21 -0.13 2.09
C TRP A 66 -1.16 -0.98 2.78
N VAL A 67 -1.59 -1.91 3.64
CA VAL A 67 -0.69 -2.75 4.44
C VAL A 67 -0.09 -3.88 3.61
N SER A 68 -0.87 -4.55 2.76
CA SER A 68 -0.40 -5.73 2.00
C SER A 68 0.85 -5.42 1.14
N PRO A 69 0.88 -4.35 0.33
CA PRO A 69 2.07 -4.02 -0.46
C PRO A 69 3.31 -3.73 0.40
N ALA A 70 3.15 -3.07 1.55
CA ALA A 70 4.26 -2.74 2.44
C ALA A 70 4.91 -4.02 3.01
N VAL A 71 4.10 -4.97 3.48
CA VAL A 71 4.58 -6.25 4.01
C VAL A 71 5.20 -7.09 2.89
N VAL A 72 4.60 -7.13 1.69
CA VAL A 72 5.21 -7.76 0.52
C VAL A 72 6.58 -7.13 0.21
N GLY A 73 6.69 -5.80 0.32
CA GLY A 73 7.96 -5.08 0.19
C GLY A 73 9.00 -5.54 1.21
N MET A 74 8.64 -5.65 2.49
CA MET A 74 9.52 -6.15 3.56
C MET A 74 10.00 -7.58 3.28
N VAL A 75 9.10 -8.46 2.83
CA VAL A 75 9.46 -9.82 2.42
C VAL A 75 10.46 -9.78 1.26
N ARG A 76 10.21 -8.98 0.21
CA ARG A 76 11.14 -8.91 -0.92
C ARG A 76 12.51 -8.36 -0.51
N GLN A 77 12.54 -7.34 0.36
CA GLN A 77 13.78 -6.77 0.92
C GLN A 77 14.57 -7.80 1.75
N SER A 78 13.89 -8.62 2.57
CA SER A 78 14.57 -9.67 3.33
C SER A 78 15.26 -10.69 2.41
N PHE A 79 14.63 -11.06 1.29
CA PHE A 79 15.25 -11.94 0.31
C PHE A 79 16.40 -11.28 -0.47
N ALA A 80 16.27 -10.00 -0.83
CA ALA A 80 17.36 -9.25 -1.45
C ALA A 80 18.60 -9.21 -0.53
N SER A 81 18.39 -8.95 0.77
CA SER A 81 19.47 -8.92 1.77
C SER A 81 20.15 -10.29 1.99
N ALA A 82 19.45 -11.39 1.72
CA ALA A 82 19.96 -12.75 1.87
C ALA A 82 20.72 -13.27 0.62
N GLY A 83 21.03 -12.40 -0.34
CA GLY A 83 21.71 -12.76 -1.59
C GLY A 83 20.77 -12.94 -2.80
N GLY A 84 19.52 -12.49 -2.69
CA GLY A 84 18.61 -12.32 -3.83
C GLY A 84 18.99 -11.13 -4.71
N ASP A 85 18.11 -10.77 -5.66
CA ASP A 85 18.32 -9.62 -6.54
C ASP A 85 18.50 -8.32 -5.71
N PRO A 86 19.71 -7.71 -5.73
CA PRO A 86 19.98 -6.49 -4.96
C PRO A 86 19.24 -5.26 -5.50
N ASN A 87 18.70 -5.31 -6.72
CA ASN A 87 17.96 -4.23 -7.37
C ASN A 87 16.46 -4.27 -7.09
N ASN A 88 16.04 -4.83 -5.95
CA ASN A 88 14.64 -4.94 -5.55
C ASN A 88 14.02 -3.58 -5.12
N ASN A 89 14.08 -2.59 -6.01
CA ASN A 89 13.56 -1.24 -5.82
C ASN A 89 12.06 -1.27 -5.54
N ALA A 90 11.31 -2.13 -6.25
CA ALA A 90 9.87 -2.29 -6.05
C ALA A 90 9.47 -2.63 -4.60
N GLY A 91 10.31 -3.36 -3.86
CA GLY A 91 10.06 -3.65 -2.45
C GLY A 91 10.32 -2.44 -1.55
N GLY A 92 11.37 -1.66 -1.86
CA GLY A 92 11.68 -0.41 -1.16
C GLY A 92 10.59 0.64 -1.38
N ASP A 93 10.18 0.86 -2.63
CA ASP A 93 9.15 1.82 -3.02
C ASP A 93 7.81 1.54 -2.32
N ALA A 94 7.47 0.26 -2.12
CA ALA A 94 6.23 -0.11 -1.44
C ALA A 94 6.26 0.27 0.05
N ILE A 95 7.43 0.14 0.70
CA ILE A 95 7.64 0.55 2.09
C ILE A 95 7.66 2.08 2.19
N GLU A 96 8.32 2.76 1.26
CA GLU A 96 8.37 4.22 1.21
C GLU A 96 6.97 4.82 1.02
N LYS A 97 6.20 4.33 0.04
CA LYS A 97 4.80 4.75 -0.18
C LYS A 97 3.91 4.52 1.03
N PHE A 98 4.20 3.48 1.82
CA PHE A 98 3.49 3.24 3.07
C PHE A 98 3.84 4.31 4.11
N ASN A 99 5.13 4.59 4.32
CA ASN A 99 5.59 5.63 5.25
C ASN A 99 5.09 7.03 4.85
N GLU A 100 5.16 7.39 3.56
CA GLU A 100 4.61 8.63 3.03
C GLU A 100 3.10 8.73 3.33
N ARG A 101 2.36 7.63 3.23
CA ARG A 101 0.94 7.60 3.56
C ARG A 101 0.68 7.85 5.04
N LEU A 102 1.50 7.31 5.94
CA LEU A 102 1.38 7.60 7.38
C LEU A 102 1.47 9.10 7.65
N VAL A 103 2.42 9.77 6.99
CA VAL A 103 2.60 11.22 7.08
C VAL A 103 1.44 11.98 6.41
N ASP A 104 0.98 11.55 5.24
CA ASP A 104 -0.13 12.17 4.51
C ASP A 104 -1.46 12.06 5.29
N ILE A 105 -1.69 10.96 6.02
CA ILE A 105 -2.85 10.80 6.91
C ILE A 105 -2.90 11.91 7.96
N MET A 106 -1.76 12.19 8.60
CA MET A 106 -1.66 13.24 9.60
C MET A 106 -1.83 14.64 9.00
N ASN A 107 -1.36 14.84 7.76
CA ASN A 107 -1.48 16.12 7.06
C ASN A 107 -2.88 16.37 6.46
N ARG A 108 -3.64 15.31 6.14
CA ARG A 108 -4.93 15.39 5.43
C ARG A 108 -6.03 14.52 6.07
N PRO A 109 -6.30 14.64 7.38
CA PRO A 109 -7.22 13.76 8.12
C PRO A 109 -8.60 13.65 7.47
N GLN A 110 -9.16 14.78 7.00
CA GLN A 110 -10.51 14.80 6.43
C GLN A 110 -10.65 13.95 5.17
N ALA A 111 -9.66 13.96 4.28
CA ALA A 111 -9.70 13.15 3.05
C ALA A 111 -9.70 11.66 3.38
N TYR A 112 -8.90 11.26 4.37
CA TYR A 112 -8.81 9.87 4.81
C TYR A 112 -10.04 9.42 5.60
N GLN A 113 -10.67 10.29 6.41
CA GLN A 113 -11.96 10.01 7.03
C GLN A 113 -13.03 9.70 5.97
N GLN A 114 -13.10 10.49 4.90
CA GLN A 114 -14.04 10.25 3.80
C GLN A 114 -13.72 8.95 3.07
N GLN A 115 -12.44 8.72 2.76
CA GLN A 115 -12.00 7.54 2.03
C GLN A 115 -12.27 6.23 2.79
N LEU A 116 -12.09 6.23 4.11
CA LEU A 116 -12.35 5.07 4.97
C LEU A 116 -13.85 4.89 5.30
N GLY A 117 -14.72 5.79 4.82
CA GLY A 117 -16.14 5.79 5.13
C GLY A 117 -16.44 6.14 6.60
N ALA A 118 -15.51 6.84 7.26
CA ALA A 118 -15.63 7.30 8.65
C ALA A 118 -16.31 8.67 8.79
N GLY A 119 -16.90 9.22 7.71
CA GLY A 119 -17.65 10.48 7.71
C GLY A 119 -18.38 10.76 6.39
N ALA A 120 -19.34 11.70 6.41
CA ALA A 120 -20.11 12.10 5.24
C ALA A 120 -19.19 12.78 4.20
N GLY A 121 -19.03 12.15 3.03
CA GLY A 121 -18.18 12.65 1.95
C GLY A 121 -18.70 13.96 1.37
N THR A 122 -17.85 14.98 1.29
CA THR A 122 -18.07 16.11 0.37
C THR A 122 -17.43 15.77 -0.97
N THR A 123 -18.15 16.00 -2.06
CA THR A 123 -17.83 15.61 -3.46
C THR A 123 -16.48 16.13 -4.01
N ALA A 124 -15.74 16.92 -3.23
CA ALA A 124 -14.55 17.66 -3.65
C ALA A 124 -13.23 16.85 -3.64
N SER A 125 -13.19 15.62 -3.13
CA SER A 125 -11.94 14.90 -2.87
C SER A 125 -11.54 13.84 -3.91
N ARG A 126 -12.17 13.80 -5.10
CA ARG A 126 -11.77 12.90 -6.19
C ARG A 126 -10.50 13.42 -6.87
N GLN A 127 -9.33 13.14 -6.31
CA GLN A 127 -8.04 13.33 -7.00
C GLN A 127 -7.47 11.98 -7.42
N LEU A 128 -7.32 11.79 -8.74
CA LEU A 128 -6.57 10.69 -9.32
C LEU A 128 -5.09 10.93 -9.01
N ARG A 129 -4.49 10.08 -8.15
CA ARG A 129 -3.05 10.11 -7.89
C ARG A 129 -2.36 9.13 -8.83
N SER A 130 -1.69 9.67 -9.85
CA SER A 130 -0.70 8.94 -10.63
C SER A 130 0.61 8.91 -9.83
N TYR A 131 1.20 7.74 -9.68
CA TYR A 131 2.52 7.58 -9.06
C TYR A 131 3.44 6.93 -10.08
N VAL A 132 4.61 7.53 -10.29
CA VAL A 132 5.68 6.91 -11.08
C VAL A 132 6.26 5.76 -10.25
N THR A 133 6.17 4.54 -10.77
CA THR A 133 6.66 3.31 -10.12
C THR A 133 8.07 2.93 -10.57
N ASP A 134 8.71 3.77 -11.38
CA ASP A 134 10.06 3.54 -11.90
C ASP A 134 10.76 4.90 -12.10
N ASN A 135 11.63 5.28 -11.17
CA ASN A 135 12.51 6.45 -11.30
C ASN A 135 13.94 6.05 -11.71
N THR A 136 14.11 4.80 -12.17
CA THR A 136 15.44 4.26 -12.52
C THR A 136 15.84 4.56 -13.96
N ASP A 137 14.92 5.03 -14.79
CA ASP A 137 15.18 5.53 -16.13
C ASP A 137 14.86 7.03 -16.10
N SER A 138 15.87 7.89 -16.21
CA SER A 138 15.78 9.36 -16.21
C SER A 138 14.98 9.92 -17.40
N LYS A 139 13.75 9.43 -17.60
CA LYS A 139 12.76 9.99 -18.50
C LYS A 139 11.82 10.80 -17.63
N SER A 140 12.24 12.03 -17.36
CA SER A 140 11.32 13.07 -16.94
C SER A 140 10.10 12.99 -17.86
N ILE A 141 8.92 12.76 -17.30
CA ILE A 141 7.65 12.89 -18.00
C ILE A 141 7.67 14.25 -18.69
N SER A 142 7.77 14.27 -20.01
CA SER A 142 7.66 15.51 -20.77
C SER A 142 6.20 15.95 -20.80
N ASP A 143 5.96 17.27 -20.73
CA ASP A 143 4.64 17.86 -20.86
C ASP A 143 3.91 17.26 -22.08
N GLY A 144 2.76 16.63 -21.84
CA GLY A 144 1.93 16.00 -22.88
C GLY A 144 1.79 14.47 -22.83
N ASP A 145 2.59 13.75 -22.03
CA ASP A 145 2.52 12.28 -21.94
C ASP A 145 1.21 11.73 -21.33
N PHE A 146 0.43 12.60 -20.66
CA PHE A 146 -0.88 12.27 -20.09
C PHE A 146 -2.03 12.97 -20.80
N ASP A 147 -1.89 13.39 -22.06
CA ASP A 147 -3.03 13.95 -22.80
C ASP A 147 -3.89 12.80 -23.37
N PRO A 148 -5.08 12.50 -22.78
CA PRO A 148 -5.88 11.38 -23.24
C PRO A 148 -6.43 11.67 -24.63
N THR A 149 -6.00 10.91 -25.63
CA THR A 149 -6.59 10.98 -26.97
C THR A 149 -7.96 10.29 -26.95
N PHE A 150 -9.02 11.08 -26.84
CA PHE A 150 -10.38 10.54 -27.01
C PHE A 150 -10.60 10.22 -28.50
N THR A 151 -10.49 8.96 -28.88
CA THR A 151 -10.96 8.50 -30.18
C THR A 151 -12.48 8.41 -30.15
N THR A 152 -13.17 9.35 -30.77
CA THR A 152 -14.59 9.20 -31.09
C THR A 152 -14.72 8.09 -32.14
N SER A 153 -14.95 6.86 -31.70
CA SER A 153 -15.50 5.82 -32.57
C SER A 153 -16.93 6.25 -32.92
N THR A 154 -17.10 6.88 -34.06
CA THR A 154 -18.38 6.94 -34.77
C THR A 154 -18.46 5.68 -35.62
N GLU A 155 -18.92 4.58 -35.03
CA GLU A 155 -19.54 3.50 -35.79
C GLU A 155 -21.03 3.49 -35.45
N PHE A 156 -21.83 3.92 -36.42
CA PHE A 156 -23.26 3.66 -36.54
C PHE A 156 -23.45 2.44 -37.45
#